data_AF-Q08PC7-F1
#
_entry.id   AF-Q08PC7-F1
#
_cell.length_a   1.000
_cell.length_b   1.000
_cell.length_c   1.000
_cell.angle_alpha   90.00
_cell.angle_beta   90.00
_cell.angle_gamma   90.00
#
_symmetry.space_group_name_H-M   'P 1'
#
loop_
_entity.id
_entity.type
_entity.pdbx_description
1 polymer ?
#
loop_
_entity_poly.entity_id
_entity_poly.type
_entity_poly.pdbx_seq_one_letter_code
_entity_poly.pdbx_strand_id
1 'polypeptide(L)'
;MLGNAAMLAGLLGTVSGLISCFEAVANVNPADKATILANGISEAMNCTGFGLLTAIPALVAFSVLMGRTQTLINDINETSVSVLNLIVTNRDKFKNLNIPVSNHGHEE
;
A
#
# COMPACT_ATOMS: atom_id res chain seq x y z
N MET A 1 1.45 3.77 -5.16
CA MET A 1 2.01 4.80 -6.07
C MET A 1 1.00 5.30 -7.09
N LEU A 2 0.24 4.42 -7.76
CA LEU A 2 -0.80 4.82 -8.73
C LEU A 2 -1.83 5.82 -8.18
N GLY A 3 -2.35 5.60 -6.96
CA GLY A 3 -3.31 6.52 -6.33
C GLY A 3 -2.76 7.94 -6.14
N ASN A 4 -1.52 8.07 -5.68
CA ASN A 4 -0.85 9.37 -5.53
C ASN A 4 -0.62 10.04 -6.90
N ALA A 5 -0.22 9.29 -7.91
CA ALA A 5 -0.03 9.81 -9.26
C ALA A 5 -1.35 10.33 -9.86
N ALA A 6 -2.46 9.61 -9.66
CA ALA A 6 -3.79 10.04 -10.12
C ALA A 6 -4.23 11.35 -9.45
N MET A 7 -3.99 11.49 -8.14
CA MET A 7 -4.28 12.72 -7.40
C MET A 7 -3.45 13.91 -7.91
N LEU A 8 -2.14 13.70 -8.10
CA LEU A 8 -1.24 14.74 -8.60
C LEU A 8 -1.58 15.14 -10.05
N ALA A 9 -2.02 14.19 -10.88
CA ALA A 9 -2.50 14.47 -12.24
C ALA A 9 -3.78 15.33 -12.22
N GLY A 10 -4.73 15.07 -11.31
CA GLY A 10 -5.94 15.90 -11.16
C GLY A 10 -5.63 17.33 -10.69
N LEU A 11 -4.66 17.49 -9.78
CA LEU A 11 -4.17 18.80 -9.35
C LEU A 11 -3.51 19.56 -10.52
N LEU A 12 -2.66 18.89 -11.31
CA LEU A 12 -2.05 19.46 -12.52
C LEU A 12 -3.13 19.95 -13.51
N GLY A 13 -4.17 19.15 -13.75
CA GLY A 13 -5.29 19.53 -14.61
C GLY A 13 -6.04 20.76 -14.10
N THR A 14 -6.22 20.87 -12.79
CA THR A 14 -6.85 22.05 -12.17
C THR A 14 -6.00 23.31 -12.39
N VAL A 15 -4.69 23.22 -12.19
CA VAL A 15 -3.76 24.33 -12.42
C VAL A 15 -3.76 24.76 -13.89
N SER A 16 -3.70 23.79 -14.81
CA SER A 16 -3.75 24.08 -16.25
C SER A 16 -5.06 24.76 -16.66
N GLY A 17 -6.20 24.27 -16.15
CA GLY A 17 -7.51 24.86 -16.43
C GLY A 17 -7.63 26.30 -15.91
N LEU A 18 -7.17 26.54 -14.69
CA LEU A 18 -7.16 27.90 -14.12
C LEU A 18 -6.30 28.88 -14.93
N ILE A 19 -5.11 28.45 -15.40
CA ILE A 19 -4.25 29.28 -16.26
C ILE A 19 -5.00 29.70 -17.52
N SER A 20 -5.61 28.74 -18.24
CA SER A 20 -6.38 29.03 -19.44
C SER A 20 -7.58 29.95 -19.18
N CYS A 21 -8.23 29.81 -18.02
CA CYS A 21 -9.36 30.66 -17.66
C CYS A 21 -8.95 32.11 -17.41
N PHE A 22 -7.82 32.33 -16.71
CA PHE A 22 -7.31 33.68 -16.49
C PHE A 22 -6.83 34.36 -17.77
N GLU A 23 -6.23 33.59 -18.69
CA GLU A 23 -5.87 34.08 -20.03
C GLU A 23 -7.11 34.49 -20.84
N ALA A 24 -8.15 33.65 -20.85
CA ALA A 24 -9.39 33.91 -21.59
C ALA A 24 -10.13 35.16 -21.08
N VAL A 25 -10.06 35.44 -19.77
CA VAL A 25 -10.72 36.59 -19.14
C VAL A 25 -9.96 37.90 -19.32
N ALA A 26 -8.69 37.90 -19.72
CA ALA A 26 -7.85 39.09 -19.76
C ALA A 26 -8.47 40.25 -20.58
N ASN A 27 -9.02 39.95 -21.78
CA ASN A 27 -9.52 40.94 -22.73
C ASN A 27 -11.07 41.03 -22.83
N VAL A 28 -11.80 40.37 -21.94
CA VAL A 28 -13.28 40.30 -22.00
C VAL A 28 -13.94 41.49 -21.28
N ASN A 29 -15.17 41.83 -21.65
CA ASN A 29 -15.97 42.84 -20.95
C ASN A 29 -16.13 42.48 -19.46
N PRO A 30 -15.94 43.43 -18.52
CA PRO A 30 -16.14 43.21 -17.08
C PRO A 30 -17.47 42.52 -16.70
N ALA A 31 -18.54 42.76 -17.46
CA ALA A 31 -19.84 42.13 -17.21
C ALA A 31 -19.82 40.60 -17.42
N ASP A 32 -19.05 40.11 -18.40
CA ASP A 32 -18.99 38.68 -18.75
C ASP A 32 -17.81 37.96 -18.06
N LYS A 33 -16.81 38.70 -17.58
CA LYS A 33 -15.62 38.14 -16.90
C LYS A 33 -15.99 37.23 -15.73
N ALA A 34 -16.96 37.63 -14.91
CA ALA A 34 -17.35 36.87 -13.73
C ALA A 34 -17.94 35.50 -14.10
N THR A 35 -18.84 35.47 -15.10
CA THR A 35 -19.49 34.24 -15.56
C THR A 35 -18.49 33.27 -16.20
N ILE A 36 -17.61 33.77 -17.06
CA ILE A 36 -16.59 32.93 -17.72
C ILE A 36 -15.63 32.34 -16.70
N LEU A 37 -15.16 33.15 -15.74
CA LEU A 37 -14.28 32.68 -14.69
C LEU A 37 -14.94 31.62 -13.81
N ALA A 38 -16.20 31.83 -13.42
CA ALA A 38 -16.94 30.87 -12.60
C ALA A 38 -17.10 29.50 -13.30
N ASN A 39 -17.44 29.52 -14.59
CA ASN A 39 -17.54 28.28 -15.39
C ASN A 39 -16.19 27.57 -15.50
N GLY A 40 -15.12 28.33 -15.76
CA GLY A 40 -13.77 27.81 -15.88
C GLY A 40 -13.22 27.19 -14.58
N ILE A 41 -13.49 27.84 -13.44
CA ILE A 41 -13.15 27.28 -12.12
C ILE A 41 -13.94 25.99 -11.87
N SER A 42 -15.23 25.96 -12.22
CA SER A 42 -16.05 24.76 -12.08
C SER A 42 -15.50 23.58 -12.89
N GLU A 43 -15.03 23.83 -14.11
CA GLU A 43 -14.43 22.80 -14.95
C GLU A 43 -13.08 22.33 -14.38
N ALA A 44 -12.25 23.26 -13.91
CA ALA A 44 -10.99 22.93 -13.24
C ALA A 44 -11.22 22.07 -11.98
N MET A 45 -12.25 22.36 -11.19
CA MET A 45 -12.62 21.57 -10.01
C MET A 45 -13.06 20.14 -10.35
N ASN A 46 -13.70 19.92 -11.51
CA ASN A 46 -14.08 18.59 -11.97
C ASN A 46 -12.85 17.69 -12.22
N CYS A 47 -11.75 18.24 -12.72
CA CYS A 47 -10.49 17.49 -12.90
C CYS A 47 -9.97 16.89 -11.57
N THR A 48 -10.07 17.64 -10.47
CA THR A 48 -9.73 17.13 -9.13
C THR A 48 -10.73 16.05 -8.69
N GLY A 49 -12.02 16.24 -8.97
CA GLY A 49 -13.06 15.25 -8.70
C GLY A 49 -12.78 13.89 -9.36
N PHE A 50 -12.38 13.90 -10.64
CA PHE A 50 -11.99 12.67 -11.36
C PHE A 50 -10.70 12.04 -10.83
N GLY A 51 -9.72 12.87 -10.44
CA GLY A 51 -8.48 12.40 -9.79
C GLY A 51 -8.78 11.63 -8.50
N LEU A 52 -9.66 12.17 -7.66
CA LEU A 52 -10.13 11.52 -6.44
C LEU A 52 -10.94 10.26 -6.73
N LEU A 53 -11.85 10.32 -7.70
CA LEU A 53 -12.69 9.18 -8.10
C LEU A 53 -11.83 7.98 -8.53
N THR A 54 -10.68 8.22 -9.15
CA THR A 54 -9.74 7.17 -9.57
C THR A 54 -8.78 6.76 -8.43
N ALA A 55 -8.34 7.71 -7.60
CA ALA A 55 -7.38 7.44 -6.53
C ALA A 55 -7.96 6.59 -5.39
N ILE A 56 -9.20 6.84 -4.98
CA ILE A 56 -9.84 6.13 -3.85
C ILE A 56 -9.93 4.61 -4.12
N PRO A 57 -10.50 4.13 -5.26
CA PRO A 57 -10.55 2.70 -5.54
C PRO A 57 -9.16 2.07 -5.65
N ALA A 58 -8.19 2.77 -6.23
CA ALA A 58 -6.83 2.27 -6.37
C ALA A 58 -6.16 2.06 -4.99
N LEU A 59 -6.39 2.96 -4.03
CA LEU A 59 -5.89 2.83 -2.67
C LEU A 59 -6.57 1.69 -1.90
N VAL A 60 -7.89 1.53 -2.04
CA VAL A 60 -8.63 0.42 -1.42
C VAL A 60 -8.12 -0.92 -1.94
N ALA A 61 -7.98 -1.07 -3.27
CA ALA A 61 -7.45 -2.29 -3.87
C ALA A 61 -6.03 -2.59 -3.36
N PHE A 62 -5.16 -1.57 -3.29
CA PHE A 62 -3.81 -1.72 -2.75
C PHE A 62 -3.82 -2.20 -1.29
N SER A 63 -4.69 -1.63 -0.45
CA SER A 63 -4.81 -2.02 0.96
C SER A 63 -5.24 -3.49 1.11
N VAL A 64 -6.20 -3.95 0.31
CA VAL A 64 -6.64 -5.36 0.31
C VAL A 64 -5.51 -6.30 -0.10
N LEU A 65 -4.81 -5.99 -1.21
CA LEU A 65 -3.70 -6.82 -1.68
C LEU A 65 -2.57 -6.87 -0.65
N MET A 66 -2.24 -5.73 -0.03
CA MET A 66 -1.21 -5.66 1.00
C MET A 66 -1.57 -6.47 2.24
N GLY A 67 -2.84 -6.46 2.66
CA GLY A 67 -3.33 -7.33 3.73
C GLY A 67 -3.15 -8.81 3.41
N ARG A 68 -3.50 -9.24 2.20
CA ARG A 68 -3.31 -10.64 1.75
C ARG A 68 -1.83 -11.04 1.71
N THR A 69 -0.95 -10.16 1.24
CA THR A 69 0.49 -10.39 1.24
C THR A 69 1.02 -10.58 2.66
N GLN A 70 0.55 -9.78 3.62
CA GLN A 70 0.98 -9.91 5.01
C GLN A 70 0.51 -11.23 5.64
N THR A 71 -0.72 -11.67 5.35
CA THR A 71 -1.19 -12.99 5.77
C THR A 71 -0.31 -14.10 5.20
N LEU A 72 0.01 -14.06 3.91
CA LEU A 72 0.89 -15.05 3.28
C LEU A 72 2.28 -15.10 3.95
N ILE A 73 2.86 -13.94 4.26
CA ILE A 73 4.15 -13.86 4.95
C ILE A 73 4.06 -14.48 6.36
N ASN A 74 2.96 -14.21 7.07
CA ASN A 74 2.74 -14.77 8.39
C ASN A 74 2.60 -16.30 8.34
N ASP A 75 1.85 -16.84 7.37
CA ASP A 75 1.68 -18.29 7.18
C ASP A 75 3.03 -18.99 6.91
N ILE A 76 3.88 -18.37 6.09
CA ILE A 76 5.23 -18.87 5.81
C ILE A 76 6.09 -18.86 7.07
N ASN A 77 6.00 -17.80 7.87
CA ASN A 77 6.77 -17.67 9.11
C ASN A 77 6.33 -18.73 10.14
N GLU A 78 5.01 -18.90 10.32
CA GLU A 78 4.45 -19.92 11.22
C GLU A 78 4.84 -21.33 10.81
N THR A 79 4.78 -21.64 9.50
CA THR A 79 5.21 -22.93 8.96
C THR A 79 6.70 -23.17 9.21
N SER A 80 7.53 -22.15 8.99
CA SER A 80 8.98 -22.23 9.23
C SER A 80 9.32 -22.50 10.70
N VAL A 81 8.64 -21.83 11.62
CA VAL A 81 8.78 -22.05 13.06
C VAL A 81 8.32 -23.45 13.44
N SER A 82 7.21 -23.93 12.89
CA SER A 82 6.69 -25.28 13.15
C SER A 82 7.66 -26.36 12.69
N VAL A 83 8.26 -26.21 11.50
CA VAL A 83 9.29 -27.12 10.98
C VAL A 83 10.53 -27.11 11.87
N LEU A 84 11.02 -25.93 12.28
CA LEU A 84 12.14 -25.82 13.21
C LEU A 84 11.85 -26.51 14.54
N ASN A 85 10.67 -26.29 15.11
CA ASN A 85 10.25 -26.90 16.37
C ASN A 85 10.20 -28.44 16.25
N LEU A 86 9.70 -28.97 15.13
CA LEU A 86 9.71 -30.41 14.85
C LEU A 86 11.14 -30.97 14.78
N ILE A 87 12.07 -30.29 14.10
CA ILE A 87 13.47 -30.74 14.00
C ILE A 87 14.16 -30.72 15.37
N VAL A 88 13.99 -29.65 16.14
CA VAL A 88 14.59 -29.50 17.48
C VAL A 88 14.02 -30.56 18.43
N THR A 89 12.69 -30.71 18.48
CA THR A 89 12.02 -31.69 19.34
C THR A 89 12.45 -33.13 19.01
N ASN A 90 12.62 -33.47 17.72
CA ASN A 90 13.12 -34.79 17.34
C ASN A 90 14.62 -34.95 17.64
N ARG A 91 15.44 -33.90 17.54
CA ARG A 91 16.86 -33.94 17.92
C ARG A 91 17.05 -34.18 19.42
N ASP A 92 16.18 -33.66 20.27
CA ASP A 92 16.21 -33.93 21.71
C ASP A 92 15.85 -35.38 22.06
N LYS A 93 14.94 -36.01 21.30
CA LYS A 93 14.68 -37.45 21.42
C LYS A 93 15.93 -38.30 21.11
N PHE A 94 16.74 -37.91 20.13
CA PHE A 94 17.99 -38.62 19.83
C PHE A 94 19.08 -38.40 20.88
N LYS A 95 19.13 -37.22 21.53
CA LYS A 95 20.07 -36.97 22.64
C LYS A 95 19.76 -37.83 23.87
N ASN A 96 18.49 -38.19 24.07
CA ASN A 96 18.05 -39.05 25.17
C ASN A 96 18.05 -40.56 24.83
N LEU A 97 18.43 -40.96 23.62
CA LEU A 97 18.44 -42.36 23.16
C LEU A 97 19.85 -42.97 23.06
N ASN A 98 20.80 -42.49 23.85
CA ASN A 98 22.12 -43.09 24.06
C ASN A 98 22.71 -42.47 25.35
N ILE A 99 22.89 -43.11 26.50
CA ILE A 99 22.94 -44.51 26.95
C ILE A 99 22.91 -44.44 28.49
N PRO A 100 22.28 -45.36 29.23
CA PRO A 100 22.60 -45.54 30.64
C PRO A 100 24.11 -45.83 30.73
N VAL A 101 24.84 -44.97 31.45
CA VAL A 101 26.19 -45.31 31.92
C VAL A 101 26.00 -46.44 32.92
N SER A 102 25.98 -47.68 32.40
CA SER A 102 26.11 -48.88 33.22
C SER A 102 27.47 -48.78 33.88
N ASN A 103 27.43 -48.44 35.16
CA ASN A 103 28.50 -48.61 36.10
C ASN A 103 29.00 -50.07 36.02
N HIS A 104 30.10 -50.31 35.31
CA HIS A 104 31.06 -51.35 35.64
C HIS A 104 32.29 -50.56 36.11
N GLY A 105 32.54 -50.52 37.42
CA GLY A 105 32.99 -51.69 38.15
C GLY A 105 34.52 -51.70 38.08
N HIS A 106 35.14 -50.75 38.75
CA HIS A 106 36.54 -50.85 39.16
C HIS A 106 36.54 -51.25 40.64
N GLU A 107 36.22 -52.52 40.88
CA GLU A 107 36.67 -53.24 42.06
C GLU A 107 37.91 -54.04 41.63
N GLU A 108 38.94 -53.95 42.49
CA GLU A 108 40.26 -54.61 42.48
C GLU A 108 41.38 -54.01 41.62
#